data_AF-A0A7Y2VQP6-F1
#
_entry.id   AF-A0A7Y2VQP6-F1
#
_cell.length_a   1.000
_cell.length_b   1.000
_cell.length_c   1.000
_cell.angle_alpha   90.00
_cell.angle_beta   90.00
_cell.angle_gamma   90.00
#
_symmetry.space_group_name_H-M   'P 1'
#
loop_
_entity.id
_entity.type
_entity.pdbx_description
1 polymer ?
#
loop_
_entity_poly.entity_id
_entity_poly.type
_entity_poly.pdbx_seq_one_letter_code
_entity_poly.pdbx_strand_id
1 'polypeptide(L)'
;MALKIKENNEMIEVWGHLNAQNMNSLSRHLELSRRRKEFLILSLDHIDSIDPTSTKILEQEYCNTAASNKVLTIIGQHNDSVMQMMERTRTTYILSNDRI
;
A
#
# COMPACT_ATOMS: atom_id res chain seq x y z
N MET A 1 16.45 1.32 -5.39
CA MET A 1 16.24 2.77 -5.69
C MET A 1 15.46 3.45 -4.56
N ALA A 2 15.48 4.78 -4.45
CA ALA A 2 14.59 5.50 -3.53
C ALA A 2 13.11 5.30 -3.92
N LEU A 3 12.19 5.40 -2.94
CA LEU A 3 10.75 5.25 -3.15
C LEU A 3 10.25 6.26 -4.18
N LYS A 4 9.52 5.78 -5.20
CA LYS A 4 8.81 6.63 -6.16
C LYS A 4 7.32 6.33 -6.11
N ILE A 5 6.52 7.39 -6.01
CA ILE A 5 5.06 7.32 -5.97
C ILE A 5 4.54 7.94 -7.26
N LYS A 6 3.72 7.21 -8.02
CA LYS A 6 2.99 7.74 -9.18
C LYS A 6 1.50 7.68 -8.88
N GLU A 7 0.77 8.75 -9.15
CA GLU A 7 -0.68 8.81 -8.96
C GLU A 7 -1.33 9.02 -10.34
N ASN A 8 -2.15 8.06 -10.76
CA ASN A 8 -2.91 8.07 -12.01
C ASN A 8 -4.39 7.90 -11.67
N ASN A 9 -5.15 9.01 -11.67
CA ASN A 9 -6.54 9.03 -11.20
C ASN A 9 -6.67 8.37 -9.82
N GLU A 10 -7.35 7.24 -9.69
CA GLU A 10 -7.61 6.56 -8.41
C GLU A 10 -6.50 5.58 -8.00
N MET A 11 -5.54 5.32 -8.89
CA MET A 11 -4.45 4.38 -8.66
C MET A 11 -3.16 5.10 -8.24
N ILE A 12 -2.58 4.61 -7.14
CA ILE A 12 -1.29 5.02 -6.60
C ILE A 12 -0.35 3.84 -6.79
N GLU A 13 0.62 3.97 -7.67
CA GLU A 13 1.65 2.97 -7.91
C GLU A 13 2.90 3.31 -7.12
N VAL A 14 3.44 2.32 -6.41
CA VAL A 14 4.65 2.48 -5.60
C VAL A 14 5.78 1.66 -6.20
N TRP A 15 6.92 2.33 -6.40
CA TRP A 15 8.09 1.77 -7.06
C TRP A 15 9.32 1.85 -6.15
N GLY A 16 10.14 0.80 -6.15
CA GLY A 16 11.40 0.74 -5.39
C GLY A 16 11.27 -0.03 -4.07
N HIS A 17 12.00 0.39 -3.02
CA HIS A 17 11.96 -0.29 -1.72
C HIS A 17 10.99 0.40 -0.78
N LEU A 18 10.14 -0.35 -0.07
CA LEU A 18 9.34 0.14 1.05
C LEU A 18 10.03 -0.17 2.38
N ASN A 19 10.30 0.87 3.15
CA ASN A 19 10.88 0.74 4.47
C ASN A 19 10.31 1.79 5.43
N ALA A 20 10.56 1.60 6.73
CA ALA A 20 10.06 2.50 7.76
C ALA A 20 10.41 3.99 7.52
N GLN A 21 11.54 4.30 6.87
CA GLN A 21 11.97 5.67 6.62
C GLN A 21 11.11 6.35 5.55
N ASN A 22 10.78 5.62 4.48
CA ASN A 22 10.03 6.18 3.36
C ASN A 22 8.51 5.99 3.48
N MET A 23 8.03 5.12 4.37
CA MET A 23 6.60 4.95 4.64
C MET A 23 5.91 6.23 5.07
N ASN A 24 6.58 7.12 5.80
CA ASN A 24 6.01 8.42 6.18
C ASN A 24 5.58 9.24 4.95
N SER A 25 6.33 9.13 3.85
CA SER A 25 6.00 9.82 2.59
C SER A 25 4.78 9.20 1.92
N LEU A 26 4.69 7.86 1.92
CA LEU A 26 3.55 7.14 1.37
C LEU A 26 2.27 7.39 2.20
N SER A 27 2.32 7.26 3.53
CA SER A 27 1.18 7.56 4.42
C SER A 27 0.65 8.97 4.23
N ARG A 28 1.53 9.98 4.15
CA ARG A 28 1.12 11.37 3.89
C ARG A 28 0.43 11.50 2.53
N HIS A 29 0.95 10.84 1.50
CA HIS A 29 0.36 10.86 0.17
C HIS A 29 -1.01 10.17 0.13
N LEU A 30 -1.15 9.03 0.82
CA LEU A 30 -2.42 8.32 0.99
C LEU A 30 -3.44 9.18 1.74
N GLU A 31 -3.04 9.86 2.81
CA GLU A 31 -3.92 10.75 3.57
C GLU A 31 -4.47 11.89 2.70
N LEU A 32 -3.59 12.57 1.94
CA LEU A 32 -3.98 13.65 1.03
C LEU A 32 -4.93 13.16 -0.07
N SER A 33 -4.73 11.94 -0.56
CA SER A 33 -5.58 11.32 -1.58
C SER A 33 -6.93 10.91 -0.98
N ARG A 34 -6.93 10.34 0.22
CA ARG A 34 -8.13 9.93 0.97
C ARG A 34 -9.03 11.12 1.29
N ARG A 35 -8.49 12.32 1.52
CA ARG A 35 -9.32 13.53 1.71
C ARG A 35 -10.10 13.93 0.46
N ARG A 36 -9.63 13.56 -0.73
CA ARG A 36 -10.19 14.00 -2.03
C ARG A 36 -11.02 12.92 -2.73
N LYS A 37 -10.82 11.64 -2.37
CA LYS A 37 -11.40 10.49 -3.06
C LYS A 37 -12.08 9.55 -2.05
N GLU A 38 -13.17 8.93 -2.47
CA GLU A 38 -13.90 7.91 -1.69
C GLU A 38 -13.28 6.52 -1.85
N PHE A 39 -12.66 6.28 -3.00
CA PHE A 39 -12.03 5.04 -3.40
C PHE A 39 -10.59 5.28 -3.85
N LEU A 40 -9.68 4.41 -3.41
CA LEU A 40 -8.25 4.46 -3.74
C LEU A 40 -7.74 3.05 -4.03
N ILE A 41 -6.91 2.92 -5.06
CA ILE A 41 -6.15 1.71 -5.35
C ILE A 41 -4.68 1.99 -5.07
N LEU A 42 -4.02 1.14 -4.28
CA LEU A 42 -2.59 1.14 -4.04
C LEU A 42 -1.97 -0.09 -4.68
N SER A 43 -1.12 0.09 -5.70
CA SER A 43 -0.36 -1.00 -6.32
C SER A 43 1.05 -1.11 -5.74
N LEU A 44 1.37 -2.33 -5.29
CA LEU A 44 2.68 -2.73 -4.78
C LEU A 44 3.45 -3.62 -5.78
N ASP A 45 2.98 -3.76 -7.01
CA ASP A 45 3.57 -4.67 -8.00
C ASP A 45 5.03 -4.32 -8.35
N HIS A 46 5.37 -3.02 -8.29
CA HIS A 46 6.68 -2.50 -8.63
C HIS A 46 7.61 -2.32 -7.41
N ILE A 47 7.31 -3.00 -6.31
CA ILE A 47 8.14 -3.01 -5.11
C ILE A 47 9.26 -4.04 -5.23
N ASP A 48 10.51 -3.59 -5.09
CA ASP A 48 11.69 -4.45 -5.08
C ASP A 48 11.80 -5.23 -3.75
N SER A 49 11.48 -4.57 -2.63
CA SER A 49 11.50 -5.15 -1.29
C SER A 49 10.65 -4.36 -0.31
N ILE A 50 10.09 -5.03 0.69
CA ILE A 50 9.32 -4.42 1.77
C ILE A 50 9.79 -4.95 3.13
N ASP A 51 9.87 -4.09 4.15
CA ASP A 51 10.23 -4.49 5.52
C ASP A 51 8.98 -4.82 6.38
N PRO A 52 9.13 -5.57 7.50
CA PRO A 52 8.00 -5.92 8.37
C PRO A 52 7.29 -4.72 9.00
N THR A 53 8.02 -3.62 9.23
CA THR A 53 7.44 -2.40 9.79
C THR A 53 6.50 -1.74 8.79
N SER A 54 6.86 -1.75 7.51
CA SER A 54 6.09 -1.17 6.41
C SER A 54 4.78 -1.91 6.18
N THR A 55 4.77 -3.25 6.30
CA THR A 55 3.51 -4.01 6.21
C THR A 55 2.55 -3.67 7.34
N LYS A 56 3.05 -3.44 8.57
CA LYS A 56 2.23 -2.97 9.70
C LYS A 56 1.70 -1.55 9.52
N ILE A 57 2.49 -0.66 8.92
CA ILE A 57 2.02 0.69 8.58
C ILE A 57 0.93 0.62 7.50
N LEU A 58 1.09 -0.23 6.47
CA LEU A 58 0.06 -0.45 5.45
C LEU A 58 -1.24 -1.00 6.04
N GLU A 59 -1.13 -1.97 6.96
CA GLU A 59 -2.27 -2.51 7.72
C GLU A 59 -2.99 -1.39 8.51
N GLN A 60 -2.24 -0.50 9.15
CA GLN A 60 -2.81 0.64 9.85
C GLN A 60 -3.52 1.63 8.91
N GLU A 61 -2.94 1.94 7.74
CA GLU A 61 -3.57 2.82 6.75
C GLU A 61 -4.85 2.20 6.17
N TYR A 62 -4.87 0.90 5.95
CA TYR A 62 -6.05 0.16 5.52
C TYR A 62 -7.17 0.29 6.55
N CYS A 63 -6.89 -0.01 7.83
CA CYS A 63 -7.85 0.13 8.92
C CYS A 63 -8.33 1.59 9.11
N ASN A 64 -7.43 2.56 9.04
CA ASN A 64 -7.76 3.99 9.17
C ASN A 64 -8.69 4.46 8.03
N THR A 65 -8.48 3.94 6.82
CA THR A 65 -9.29 4.28 5.67
C THR A 65 -10.69 3.69 5.78
N ALA A 66 -10.79 2.42 6.17
CA ALA A 66 -12.07 1.77 6.46
C ALA A 66 -12.85 2.49 7.58
N ALA A 67 -12.17 2.90 8.66
CA ALA A 67 -12.77 3.66 9.76
C ALA A 67 -13.31 5.04 9.33
N SER A 68 -12.82 5.57 8.20
CA SER A 68 -13.27 6.84 7.62
C SER A 68 -14.41 6.66 6.60
N ASN A 69 -15.04 5.48 6.52
CA ASN A 69 -16.05 5.10 5.52
C ASN A 69 -15.56 5.23 4.07
N LYS A 70 -14.25 5.06 3.84
CA LYS A 70 -13.64 5.10 2.51
C LYS A 70 -12.99 3.75 2.20
N VAL A 71 -12.74 3.50 0.92
CA VAL A 71 -12.21 2.22 0.45
C VAL A 71 -10.77 2.38 0.00
N LEU A 72 -9.89 1.53 0.54
CA LEU A 72 -8.52 1.35 0.08
C LEU A 72 -8.33 -0.09 -0.41
N THR A 73 -8.17 -0.25 -1.71
CA THR A 73 -7.83 -1.53 -2.36
C THR A 73 -6.32 -1.60 -2.50
N ILE A 74 -5.68 -2.60 -1.90
CA ILE A 74 -4.23 -2.82 -2.03
C ILE A 74 -4.01 -4.02 -2.95
N ILE A 75 -3.33 -3.82 -4.08
CA ILE A 75 -2.98 -4.89 -5.05
C ILE A 75 -1.47 -5.12 -5.03
N GLY A 76 -1.05 -6.33 -5.38
CA GLY A 76 0.34 -6.75 -5.21
C GLY A 76 0.52 -8.22 -4.83
N GLN A 77 -0.52 -9.05 -5.01
CA GLN A 77 -0.44 -10.48 -4.69
C GLN A 77 0.53 -11.22 -5.62
N HIS A 78 0.77 -10.69 -6.82
CA HIS A 78 1.72 -11.23 -7.79
C HIS A 78 3.18 -10.85 -7.50
N ASN A 79 3.43 -9.95 -6.54
CA ASN A 79 4.78 -9.60 -6.14
C ASN A 79 5.25 -10.52 -5.00
N ASP A 80 6.13 -11.47 -5.31
CA ASP A 80 6.63 -12.46 -4.35
C ASP A 80 7.25 -11.82 -3.10
N SER A 81 8.00 -10.73 -3.26
CA SER A 81 8.62 -10.01 -2.12
C SER A 81 7.56 -9.45 -1.18
N VAL A 82 6.48 -8.88 -1.73
CA VAL A 82 5.36 -8.34 -0.96
C VAL A 82 4.58 -9.47 -0.29
N MET A 83 4.20 -10.49 -1.07
CA MET A 83 3.40 -11.61 -0.58
C MET A 83 4.10 -12.34 0.57
N GLN A 84 5.38 -12.71 0.40
CA GLN A 84 6.16 -13.38 1.44
C GLN A 84 6.25 -12.55 2.73
N MET A 85 6.42 -11.22 2.62
CA MET A 85 6.51 -10.37 3.81
C MET A 85 5.15 -10.20 4.50
N MET A 86 4.08 -10.09 3.71
CA MET A 86 2.73 -10.01 4.25
C MET A 86 2.29 -11.31 4.93
N GLU A 87 2.68 -12.47 4.40
CA GLU A 87 2.48 -13.77 5.05
C GLU A 87 3.22 -13.84 6.39
N ARG A 88 4.51 -13.48 6.41
CA ARG A 88 5.33 -13.44 7.64
C ARG A 88 4.74 -12.54 8.72
N THR A 89 4.15 -11.41 8.32
CA THR A 89 3.56 -10.43 9.25
C THR A 89 2.06 -10.65 9.50
N ARG A 90 1.47 -11.70 8.90
CA ARG A 90 0.04 -12.05 8.95
C ARG A 90 -0.88 -10.90 8.52
N THR A 91 -0.46 -10.16 7.50
CA THR A 91 -1.16 -8.99 6.95
C THR A 91 -1.74 -9.23 5.56
N THR A 92 -1.66 -10.45 5.01
CA THR A 92 -2.16 -10.78 3.65
C THR A 92 -3.63 -10.45 3.42
N TYR A 93 -4.45 -10.40 4.47
CA TYR A 93 -5.87 -10.09 4.39
C TYR A 93 -6.18 -8.67 3.89
N ILE A 94 -5.20 -7.74 3.93
CA ILE A 94 -5.37 -6.39 3.37
C ILE A 94 -5.16 -6.37 1.85
N LEU A 95 -4.57 -7.42 1.27
CA LEU A 95 -4.40 -7.54 -0.17
C LEU A 95 -5.72 -7.95 -0.81
N SER A 96 -6.16 -7.13 -1.76
CA SER A 96 -7.27 -7.43 -2.63
C SER A 96 -6.83 -8.38 -3.74
N ASN A 97 -7.77 -9.19 -4.22
CA ASN A 97 -7.52 -10.08 -5.34
C ASN A 97 -7.24 -9.21 -6.58
N ASP A 98 -6.12 -9.46 -7.26
CA ASP A 98 -5.67 -8.71 -8.45
C ASP A 98 -6.60 -8.86 -9.69
N ARG A 99 -7.76 -9.51 -9.52
CA ARG A 99 -8.81 -9.62 -10.54
C ARG A 99 -9.81 -8.45 -10.42
N ILE A 100 -9.52 -7.37 -11.14
CA ILE A 100 -10.54 -6.42 -11.64
C ILE A 100 -10.76 -6.67 -13.13
#